data_AF-A0A0G0XMB8-F1
#
_entry.id   AF-A0A0G0XMB8-F1
#
_cell.length_a   1.000
_cell.length_b   1.000
_cell.length_c   1.000
_cell.angle_alpha   90.00
_cell.angle_beta   90.00
_cell.angle_gamma   90.00
#
_symmetry.space_group_name_H-M   'P 1'
#
loop_
_entity.id
_entity.type
_entity.pdbx_description
1 polymer ?
#
loop_
_entity_poly.entity_id
_entity_poly.type
_entity_poly.pdbx_seq_one_letter_code
_entity_poly.pdbx_strand_id
1 'polypeptide(L)'
;MGLSLMVIGCLMLFNVTIQSITDNLENRVDISVYFNGDVEEAKILAIRQELIELEQVKNVDYISQEQALADFQAKHKGNEVLLQSLQEFDQNPLEASLNIKANQASQYESIAEYLSQDRFGSVIDKINYKQNEEIINRLMRLTTNIQRAGWIISLALALLAVLVTFNTVRLTMFNWREEISVMRLVGAANWFIRGPFVVEGVIYGIVSSLGTLLLLFPILFLISPKITNFLPDIDLLYFYQVNFWEFLFLLLGVGILLGSLSSIIAVRRYLKS
;
A
#
# COMPACT_ATOMS: atom_id res chain seq x y z
N MET A 1 -0.85 1.81 27.73
CA MET A 1 -1.48 1.08 26.61
C MET A 1 -1.73 1.98 25.41
N GLY A 2 -2.33 3.16 25.58
CA GLY A 2 -2.51 4.14 24.49
C GLY A 2 -1.25 4.43 23.67
N LEU A 3 -0.08 4.61 24.30
CA LEU A 3 1.18 4.81 23.57
C LEU A 3 1.56 3.61 22.68
N SER A 4 1.44 2.38 23.18
CA SER A 4 1.70 1.16 22.39
C SER A 4 0.80 1.08 21.16
N LEU A 5 -0.51 1.32 21.36
CA LEU A 5 -1.50 1.31 20.28
C LEU A 5 -1.28 2.45 19.29
N MET A 6 -0.82 3.61 19.76
CA MET A 6 -0.47 4.73 18.89
C MET A 6 0.73 4.41 18.00
N VAL A 7 1.77 3.75 18.54
CA VAL A 7 2.91 3.28 17.73
C VAL A 7 2.44 2.25 16.68
N ILE A 8 1.54 1.33 17.04
CA ILE A 8 0.94 0.36 16.11
C ILE A 8 0.14 1.07 15.02
N GLY A 9 -0.69 2.06 15.37
CA GLY A 9 -1.45 2.87 14.41
C GLY A 9 -0.54 3.64 13.45
N CYS A 10 0.52 4.25 13.97
CA CYS A 10 1.54 4.93 13.15
C CYS A 10 2.26 3.96 12.20
N LEU A 11 2.63 2.77 12.66
CA LEU A 11 3.23 1.73 11.82
C LEU A 11 2.31 1.35 10.66
N MET A 12 1.01 1.19 10.92
CA MET A 12 0.04 0.86 9.88
C MET A 12 -0.10 1.98 8.85
N LEU A 13 -0.29 3.23 9.30
CA LEU A 13 -0.36 4.40 8.42
C LEU A 13 0.92 4.57 7.59
N PHE A 14 2.09 4.30 8.19
CA PHE A 14 3.36 4.34 7.49
C PHE A 14 3.43 3.30 6.37
N ASN A 15 3.04 2.05 6.62
CA ASN A 15 3.03 1.01 5.59
C ASN A 15 2.08 1.36 4.43
N VAL A 16 0.88 1.87 4.74
CA VAL A 16 -0.05 2.37 3.72
C VAL A 16 0.58 3.49 2.91
N THR A 17 1.24 4.46 3.56
CA THR A 17 1.89 5.58 2.87
C THR A 17 2.97 5.08 1.91
N ILE A 18 3.82 4.14 2.34
CA ILE A 18 4.85 3.54 1.47
C ILE A 18 4.21 2.83 0.28
N GLN A 19 3.15 2.05 0.50
CA GLN A 19 2.45 1.36 -0.57
C GLN A 19 1.83 2.34 -1.56
N SER A 20 1.14 3.39 -1.10
CA SER A 20 0.54 4.40 -1.96
C SER A 20 1.57 5.18 -2.79
N ILE A 21 2.76 5.42 -2.23
CA ILE A 21 3.88 6.03 -2.98
C ILE A 21 4.34 5.08 -4.08
N THR A 22 4.55 3.81 -3.76
CA THR A 22 4.96 2.79 -4.73
C THR A 22 3.93 2.65 -5.84
N ASP A 23 2.65 2.48 -5.51
CA ASP A 23 1.57 2.31 -6.49
C ASP A 23 1.47 3.54 -7.42
N ASN A 24 1.66 4.75 -6.87
CA ASN A 24 1.67 5.97 -7.68
C ASN A 24 2.82 6.03 -8.68
N LEU A 25 4.02 5.60 -8.27
CA LEU A 25 5.18 5.55 -9.15
C LEU A 25 5.00 4.50 -10.24
N GLU A 26 4.46 3.34 -9.90
CA GLU A 26 4.22 2.24 -10.85
C GLU A 26 3.10 2.58 -11.85
N ASN A 27 2.04 3.27 -11.41
CA ASN A 27 0.93 3.68 -12.28
C ASN A 27 1.30 4.76 -13.32
N ARG A 28 2.44 5.45 -13.15
CA ARG A 28 2.92 6.50 -14.07
C ARG A 28 3.66 5.95 -15.29
N VAL A 29 3.87 4.64 -15.36
CA VAL A 29 4.54 3.98 -16.48
C VAL A 29 3.69 2.87 -17.04
N ASP A 30 3.75 2.74 -18.35
CA ASP A 30 3.18 1.70 -19.17
C ASP A 30 4.14 1.34 -20.30
N ILE A 31 4.00 0.13 -20.84
CA ILE A 31 4.64 -0.28 -22.09
C ILE A 31 3.60 -0.17 -23.20
N SER A 32 3.91 0.59 -24.24
CA SER A 32 3.13 0.59 -25.48
C SER A 32 3.66 -0.45 -26.45
N VAL A 33 2.76 -1.27 -26.99
CA VAL A 33 3.01 -2.23 -28.06
C VAL A 33 2.27 -1.74 -29.30
N TYR A 34 2.99 -1.45 -30.37
CA TYR A 34 2.43 -0.99 -31.63
C TYR A 34 2.27 -2.14 -32.61
N PHE A 35 1.17 -2.11 -33.36
CA PHE A 35 0.80 -3.14 -34.32
C PHE A 35 1.00 -2.65 -35.74
N ASN A 36 1.38 -3.57 -36.63
CA ASN A 36 1.44 -3.28 -38.07
C ASN A 36 0.07 -2.77 -38.57
N GLY A 37 0.08 -1.83 -39.52
CA GLY A 37 -1.14 -1.20 -40.04
C GLY A 37 -2.15 -2.16 -40.69
N ASP A 38 -1.70 -3.35 -41.13
CA ASP A 38 -2.52 -4.36 -41.80
C ASP A 38 -3.18 -5.38 -40.85
N VAL A 39 -3.02 -5.21 -39.53
CA VAL A 39 -3.54 -6.15 -38.53
C VAL A 39 -5.02 -5.88 -38.26
N GLU A 40 -5.84 -6.92 -38.41
CA GLU A 40 -7.26 -6.88 -38.07
C GLU A 40 -7.48 -6.64 -36.56
N GLU A 41 -8.37 -5.70 -36.22
CA GLU A 41 -8.69 -5.32 -34.83
C GLU A 41 -9.07 -6.53 -33.96
N ALA A 42 -9.77 -7.52 -34.52
CA ALA A 42 -10.12 -8.75 -33.83
C ALA A 42 -8.89 -9.52 -33.29
N LYS A 43 -7.76 -9.51 -34.01
CA LYS A 43 -6.51 -10.13 -33.55
C LYS A 43 -5.87 -9.33 -32.42
N ILE A 44 -5.91 -8.00 -32.50
CA ILE A 44 -5.39 -7.12 -31.44
C ILE A 44 -6.19 -7.34 -30.14
N LEU A 45 -7.52 -7.44 -30.23
CA LEU A 45 -8.39 -7.71 -29.09
C LEU A 45 -8.17 -9.12 -28.50
N ALA A 46 -7.86 -10.12 -29.33
CA ALA A 46 -7.49 -11.45 -28.86
C ALA A 46 -6.18 -11.42 -28.06
N ILE A 47 -5.16 -10.71 -28.54
CA ILE A 47 -3.89 -10.52 -27.83
C ILE A 47 -4.12 -9.76 -26.52
N ARG A 48 -4.96 -8.72 -26.54
CA ARG A 48 -5.36 -8.00 -25.32
C ARG A 48 -5.96 -8.95 -24.28
N GLN A 49 -6.85 -9.85 -24.69
CA GLN A 49 -7.48 -10.79 -23.77
C GLN A 49 -6.46 -11.76 -23.15
N GLU A 50 -5.54 -12.29 -23.96
CA GLU A 50 -4.45 -13.14 -23.47
C GLU A 50 -3.53 -12.42 -22.48
N LEU A 51 -3.25 -11.13 -22.71
CA LEU A 51 -2.46 -10.31 -21.80
C LEU A 51 -3.18 -10.03 -20.48
N ILE A 52 -4.50 -9.82 -20.49
CA ILE A 52 -5.30 -9.62 -19.27
C ILE A 52 -5.31 -10.87 -18.39
N GLU A 53 -5.15 -12.06 -18.98
CA GLU A 53 -5.09 -13.33 -18.24
C GLU A 53 -3.73 -13.58 -17.57
N LEU A 54 -2.71 -12.78 -17.89
CA LEU A 54 -1.40 -12.89 -17.23
C LEU A 54 -1.45 -12.26 -15.82
N GLU A 55 -1.03 -13.02 -14.80
CA GLU A 55 -0.93 -12.53 -13.41
C GLU A 55 -0.03 -11.30 -13.23
N GLN A 56 0.87 -11.06 -14.18
CA GLN A 56 1.82 -9.94 -14.17
C GLN A 56 1.19 -8.64 -14.67
N VAL A 57 0.05 -8.72 -15.37
CA VAL A 57 -0.59 -7.58 -16.03
C VAL A 57 -1.72 -7.05 -15.13
N LYS A 58 -1.69 -5.74 -14.89
CA LYS A 58 -2.68 -5.01 -14.12
C LYS A 58 -3.82 -4.52 -15.00
N ASN A 59 -3.48 -3.96 -16.16
CA ASN A 59 -4.45 -3.47 -17.14
C ASN A 59 -3.85 -3.44 -18.54
N VAL A 60 -4.71 -3.55 -19.55
CA VAL A 60 -4.37 -3.41 -20.97
C VAL A 60 -5.41 -2.52 -21.65
N ASP A 61 -4.97 -1.33 -22.05
CA ASP A 61 -5.78 -0.35 -22.73
C ASP A 61 -5.52 -0.40 -24.24
N TYR A 62 -6.58 -0.57 -25.04
CA TYR A 62 -6.49 -0.53 -26.50
C TYR A 62 -6.70 0.90 -26.99
N ILE A 63 -5.79 1.37 -27.83
CA ILE A 63 -5.82 2.67 -28.48
C ILE A 63 -5.88 2.41 -29.98
N SER A 64 -7.01 2.76 -30.59
CA SER A 64 -7.16 2.69 -32.05
C SER A 64 -6.32 3.77 -32.74
N GLN A 65 -6.08 3.63 -34.04
CA GLN A 65 -5.35 4.65 -34.81
C GLN A 65 -6.03 6.03 -34.72
N GLU A 66 -7.36 6.06 -34.79
CA GLU A 66 -8.17 7.27 -34.68
C GLU A 66 -8.03 7.93 -33.29
N GLN A 67 -8.06 7.11 -32.24
CA GLN A 67 -7.88 7.58 -30.87
C GLN A 67 -6.44 8.08 -30.64
N ALA A 68 -5.44 7.37 -31.17
CA ALA A 68 -4.04 7.80 -31.11
C ALA A 68 -3.85 9.18 -31.76
N LEU A 69 -4.51 9.46 -32.88
CA LEU A 69 -4.48 10.76 -33.54
C LEU A 69 -5.17 11.85 -32.71
N ALA A 70 -6.34 11.56 -32.15
CA ALA A 70 -7.04 12.49 -31.27
C ALA A 70 -6.21 12.84 -30.02
N ASP A 71 -5.61 11.83 -29.37
CA ASP A 71 -4.77 11.99 -28.19
C ASP A 71 -3.48 12.75 -28.50
N PHE A 72 -2.86 12.46 -29.65
CA PHE A 72 -1.67 13.17 -30.11
C PHE A 72 -1.96 14.65 -30.35
N GLN A 73 -3.06 14.95 -31.06
CA GLN A 73 -3.49 16.32 -31.32
C GLN A 73 -3.82 17.06 -30.02
N ALA A 74 -4.52 16.40 -29.08
CA ALA A 74 -4.85 16.97 -27.79
C ALA A 74 -3.61 17.31 -26.95
N LYS A 75 -2.61 16.43 -26.94
CA LYS A 75 -1.37 16.60 -26.18
C LYS A 75 -0.45 17.68 -26.77
N HIS A 76 -0.54 17.92 -28.09
CA HIS A 76 0.31 18.87 -28.81
C HIS A 76 -0.43 20.12 -29.31
N LYS A 77 -1.61 20.44 -28.78
CA LYS A 77 -2.40 21.64 -29.14
C LYS A 77 -1.61 22.95 -29.10
N GLY A 78 -0.52 23.04 -28.32
CA GLY A 78 0.34 24.21 -28.22
C GLY A 78 1.55 24.24 -29.18
N ASN A 79 1.73 23.24 -30.05
CA ASN A 79 2.86 23.14 -30.97
C ASN A 79 2.36 23.03 -32.42
N GLU A 80 2.07 24.18 -33.03
CA GLU A 80 1.50 24.27 -34.38
C GLU A 80 2.39 23.60 -35.45
N VAL A 81 3.71 23.63 -35.28
CA VAL A 81 4.66 23.02 -36.24
C VAL A 81 4.48 21.50 -36.30
N LEU A 82 4.35 20.85 -35.15
CA LEU A 82 4.15 19.39 -35.07
C LEU A 82 2.78 18.95 -35.60
N LEU A 83 1.76 19.77 -35.41
CA LEU A 83 0.41 19.51 -35.92
C LEU A 83 0.33 19.68 -37.44
N GLN A 84 1.05 20.64 -38.00
CA GLN A 84 1.13 20.85 -39.45
C GLN A 84 1.85 19.70 -40.15
N SER A 85 2.96 19.19 -39.58
CA SER A 85 3.66 18.03 -40.14
C SER A 85 2.80 16.76 -40.17
N LEU A 86 1.81 16.63 -39.29
CA LEU A 86 0.84 15.53 -39.31
C LEU A 86 -0.23 15.69 -40.39
N GLN A 87 -0.57 16.93 -40.74
CA GLN A 87 -1.54 17.24 -41.81
C GLN A 87 -0.95 17.09 -43.21
N GLU A 88 0.38 17.03 -43.33
CA GLU A 88 1.08 16.77 -44.60
C GLU A 88 1.01 15.30 -45.05
N PHE A 89 0.58 14.39 -44.16
CA PHE A 89 0.33 12.99 -44.53
C PHE A 89 -1.11 12.80 -45.00
N ASP A 90 -1.29 12.19 -46.18
CA ASP A 90 -2.61 11.88 -46.75
C ASP A 90 -3.40 10.83 -45.93
N GLN A 91 -2.71 10.07 -45.07
CA GLN A 91 -3.30 9.05 -44.18
C GLN A 91 -2.71 9.15 -42.78
N ASN A 92 -3.45 8.67 -41.77
CA ASN A 92 -3.01 8.69 -40.37
C ASN A 92 -1.73 7.86 -40.20
N PRO A 93 -0.58 8.49 -39.87
CA PRO A 93 0.68 7.76 -39.73
C PRO A 93 0.81 7.03 -38.37
N LEU A 94 -0.18 7.16 -37.48
CA LEU A 94 -0.15 6.56 -36.15
C LEU A 94 -0.72 5.14 -36.19
N GLU A 95 0.04 4.23 -35.62
CA GLU A 95 -0.32 2.82 -35.46
C GLU A 95 -1.28 2.61 -34.29
N ALA A 96 -2.06 1.53 -34.36
CA ALA A 96 -2.84 1.09 -33.22
C ALA A 96 -1.89 0.54 -32.14
N SER A 97 -2.23 0.74 -30.86
CA SER A 97 -1.38 0.28 -29.76
C SER A 97 -2.15 -0.35 -28.60
N LEU A 98 -1.48 -1.26 -27.90
CA LEU A 98 -1.89 -1.71 -26.57
C LEU A 98 -0.96 -1.08 -25.54
N ASN A 99 -1.53 -0.31 -24.61
CA ASN A 99 -0.81 0.20 -23.44
C ASN A 99 -0.99 -0.80 -22.30
N ILE A 100 0.12 -1.39 -21.87
CA ILE A 100 0.15 -2.47 -20.89
C ILE A 100 0.73 -1.93 -19.59
N LYS A 101 -0.02 -2.07 -18.50
CA LYS A 101 0.43 -1.76 -17.14
C LYS A 101 0.71 -3.05 -16.40
N ALA A 102 1.89 -3.17 -15.83
CA ALA A 102 2.26 -4.31 -14.99
C ALA A 102 1.76 -4.11 -13.55
N ASN A 103 1.65 -5.21 -12.79
CA ASN A 103 1.37 -5.15 -11.36
C ASN A 103 2.58 -4.64 -10.56
N GLN A 104 3.80 -4.89 -11.04
CA GLN A 104 5.04 -4.40 -10.43
C GLN A 104 5.99 -3.91 -11.52
N ALA A 105 6.78 -2.87 -11.22
CA ALA A 105 7.74 -2.33 -12.19
C ALA A 105 8.78 -3.37 -12.68
N SER A 106 9.10 -4.37 -11.86
CA SER A 106 10.02 -5.46 -12.20
C SER A 106 9.48 -6.45 -13.24
N GLN A 107 8.17 -6.47 -13.48
CA GLN A 107 7.52 -7.41 -14.40
C GLN A 107 7.43 -6.87 -15.83
N TYR A 108 7.80 -5.60 -16.04
CA TYR A 108 7.81 -4.99 -17.37
C TYR A 108 8.77 -5.69 -18.33
N GLU A 109 9.92 -6.15 -17.83
CA GLU A 109 10.89 -6.90 -18.62
C GLU A 109 10.32 -8.24 -19.10
N SER A 110 9.71 -9.03 -18.21
CA SER A 110 9.13 -10.32 -18.56
C SER A 110 7.95 -10.21 -19.52
N ILE A 111 7.13 -9.18 -19.38
CA ILE A 111 6.02 -8.89 -20.33
C ILE A 111 6.58 -8.51 -21.70
N ALA A 112 7.62 -7.68 -21.76
CA ALA A 112 8.27 -7.30 -23.01
C ALA A 112 8.92 -8.51 -23.71
N GLU A 113 9.58 -9.39 -22.96
CA GLU A 113 10.15 -10.63 -23.49
C GLU A 113 9.08 -11.58 -24.01
N TYR A 114 7.96 -11.74 -23.29
CA TYR A 114 6.82 -12.56 -23.71
C TYR A 114 6.25 -12.08 -25.06
N LEU A 115 6.11 -10.76 -25.22
CA LEU A 115 5.64 -10.14 -26.46
C LEU A 115 6.66 -10.16 -27.60
N SER A 116 7.94 -10.31 -27.28
CA SER A 116 9.03 -10.40 -28.26
C SER A 116 9.19 -11.82 -28.85
N GLN A 117 8.39 -12.79 -28.40
CA GLN A 117 8.42 -14.15 -28.93
C GLN A 117 7.93 -14.21 -30.39
N ASP A 118 8.51 -15.10 -31.20
CA ASP A 118 8.22 -15.25 -32.65
C ASP A 118 6.73 -15.36 -32.99
N ARG A 119 5.92 -15.89 -32.07
CA ARG A 119 4.46 -15.98 -32.19
C ARG A 119 3.76 -14.64 -32.45
N PHE A 120 4.35 -13.53 -32.02
CA PHE A 120 3.79 -12.18 -32.20
C PHE A 120 4.56 -11.32 -33.20
N GLY A 121 5.72 -11.78 -33.68
CA GLY A 121 6.62 -10.99 -34.54
C GLY A 121 6.08 -10.65 -35.94
N SER A 122 4.97 -11.28 -36.37
CA SER A 122 4.26 -10.92 -37.61
C SER A 122 3.17 -9.86 -37.40
N VAL A 123 2.81 -9.58 -36.15
CA VAL A 123 1.65 -8.75 -35.76
C VAL A 123 2.11 -7.47 -35.06
N ILE A 124 3.16 -7.57 -34.24
CA ILE A 124 3.77 -6.44 -33.51
C ILE A 124 4.86 -5.81 -34.38
N ASP A 125 4.78 -4.50 -34.60
CA ASP A 125 5.86 -3.73 -35.24
C ASP A 125 6.94 -3.39 -34.21
N LYS A 126 6.52 -2.77 -33.11
CA LYS A 126 7.44 -2.18 -32.13
C LYS A 126 6.93 -2.24 -30.71
N ILE A 127 7.83 -2.57 -29.79
CA ILE A 127 7.60 -2.51 -28.35
C ILE A 127 8.39 -1.34 -27.79
N ASN A 128 7.71 -0.36 -27.16
CA ASN A 128 8.33 0.84 -26.62
C ASN A 128 9.16 0.59 -25.34
N TYR A 129 9.27 -0.67 -24.90
CA TYR A 129 10.08 -1.06 -23.77
C TYR A 129 11.54 -0.62 -23.93
N LYS A 130 12.17 -0.87 -25.08
CA LYS A 130 13.59 -0.55 -25.30
C LYS A 130 13.90 0.95 -25.30
N GLN A 131 12.95 1.80 -25.69
CA GLN A 131 13.16 3.26 -25.70
C GLN A 131 12.88 3.86 -24.31
N ASN A 132 11.97 3.26 -23.56
CA ASN A 132 11.65 3.65 -22.19
C ASN A 132 12.44 2.85 -21.14
N GLU A 133 13.35 1.98 -21.55
CA GLU A 133 14.04 1.03 -20.68
C GLU A 133 14.79 1.75 -19.56
N GLU A 134 15.47 2.85 -19.86
CA GLU A 134 16.18 3.65 -18.86
C GLU A 134 15.22 4.27 -17.84
N ILE A 135 14.04 4.72 -18.28
CA ILE A 135 12.99 5.31 -17.43
C ILE A 135 12.38 4.23 -16.54
N ILE A 136 12.02 3.08 -17.13
CA ILE A 136 11.47 1.91 -16.44
C ILE A 136 12.48 1.40 -15.41
N ASN A 137 13.75 1.22 -15.79
CA ASN A 137 14.81 0.79 -14.89
C ASN A 137 15.07 1.77 -13.75
N ARG A 138 15.04 3.08 -14.03
CA ARG A 138 15.17 4.11 -12.99
C ARG A 138 14.01 4.03 -12.01
N LEU A 139 12.78 3.86 -12.49
CA LEU A 139 11.59 3.74 -11.64
C LEU A 139 11.57 2.44 -10.86
N MET A 140 11.99 1.32 -11.46
CA MET A 140 12.16 0.05 -10.76
C MET A 140 13.17 0.22 -9.63
N ARG A 141 14.33 0.84 -9.87
CA ARG A 141 15.33 1.13 -8.82
C ARG A 141 14.78 2.04 -7.73
N LEU A 142 14.03 3.08 -8.08
CA LEU A 142 13.40 3.96 -7.09
C LEU A 142 12.38 3.22 -6.23
N THR A 143 11.48 2.46 -6.87
CA THR A 143 10.41 1.72 -6.19
C THR A 143 10.98 0.64 -5.28
N THR A 144 11.94 -0.15 -5.77
CA THR A 144 12.63 -1.16 -4.97
C THR A 144 13.42 -0.56 -3.81
N ASN A 145 14.06 0.60 -3.99
CA ASN A 145 14.73 1.32 -2.91
C ASN A 145 13.74 1.85 -1.86
N ILE A 146 12.61 2.40 -2.29
CA ILE A 146 11.54 2.89 -1.40
C ILE A 146 10.95 1.72 -0.61
N GLN A 147 10.64 0.61 -1.26
CA GLN A 147 10.15 -0.60 -0.59
C GLN A 147 11.17 -1.13 0.40
N ARG A 148 12.46 -1.22 0.02
CA ARG A 148 13.52 -1.68 0.92
C ARG A 148 13.69 -0.77 2.13
N ALA A 149 13.70 0.55 1.93
CA ALA A 149 13.75 1.53 3.01
C ALA A 149 12.50 1.45 3.90
N GLY A 150 11.33 1.32 3.29
CA GLY A 150 10.04 1.10 3.96
C GLY A 150 10.06 -0.14 4.84
N TRP A 151 10.59 -1.26 4.34
CA TRP A 151 10.76 -2.49 5.11
C TRP A 151 11.69 -2.31 6.33
N ILE A 152 12.82 -1.63 6.16
CA ILE A 152 13.76 -1.37 7.26
C ILE A 152 13.10 -0.50 8.34
N ILE A 153 12.42 0.57 7.94
CA ILE A 153 11.73 1.49 8.87
C ILE A 153 10.53 0.79 9.53
N SER A 154 9.76 0.01 8.78
CA SER A 154 8.63 -0.78 9.28
C SER A 154 9.10 -1.79 10.32
N LEU A 155 10.23 -2.46 10.08
CA LEU A 155 10.85 -3.36 11.06
C LEU A 155 11.29 -2.61 12.33
N ALA A 156 11.93 -1.44 12.18
CA ALA A 156 12.33 -0.62 13.32
C ALA A 156 11.12 -0.14 14.15
N LEU A 157 10.05 0.32 13.49
CA LEU A 157 8.80 0.70 14.12
C LEU A 157 8.09 -0.48 14.79
N ALA A 158 8.12 -1.66 14.18
CA ALA A 158 7.60 -2.88 14.79
C ALA A 158 8.38 -3.26 16.06
N LEU A 159 9.72 -3.17 16.03
CA LEU A 159 10.56 -3.36 17.22
C LEU A 159 10.27 -2.32 18.30
N LEU A 160 10.06 -1.05 17.92
CA LEU A 160 9.64 0.00 18.85
C LEU A 160 8.26 -0.32 19.44
N ALA A 161 7.29 -0.77 18.65
CA ALA A 161 5.99 -1.18 19.14
C ALA A 161 6.10 -2.31 20.17
N VAL A 162 6.92 -3.33 19.89
CA VAL A 162 7.20 -4.44 20.81
C VAL A 162 7.86 -3.92 22.10
N LEU A 163 8.87 -3.07 22.01
CA LEU A 163 9.58 -2.51 23.16
C LEU A 163 8.65 -1.67 24.04
N VAL A 164 7.88 -0.77 23.44
CA VAL A 164 6.91 0.09 24.15
C VAL A 164 5.82 -0.77 24.79
N THR A 165 5.35 -1.81 24.10
CA THR A 165 4.38 -2.76 24.64
C THR A 165 4.95 -3.54 25.82
N PHE A 166 6.15 -4.09 25.68
CA PHE A 166 6.82 -4.84 26.74
C PHE A 166 7.03 -3.98 27.99
N ASN A 167 7.48 -2.72 27.81
CA ASN A 167 7.63 -1.78 28.91
C ASN A 167 6.29 -1.41 29.53
N THR A 168 5.25 -1.21 28.72
CA THR A 168 3.89 -0.95 29.22
C THR A 168 3.38 -2.11 30.05
N VAL A 169 3.51 -3.35 29.58
CA VAL A 169 3.13 -4.56 30.33
C VAL A 169 3.89 -4.63 31.65
N ARG A 170 5.20 -4.41 31.64
CA ARG A 170 6.03 -4.40 32.86
C ARG A 170 5.55 -3.36 33.88
N LEU A 171 5.23 -2.15 33.43
CA LEU A 171 4.71 -1.09 34.29
C LEU A 171 3.34 -1.46 34.87
N THR A 172 2.42 -1.96 34.04
CA THR A 172 1.10 -2.41 34.51
C THR A 172 1.22 -3.55 35.53
N MET A 173 2.13 -4.50 35.31
CA MET A 173 2.42 -5.56 36.28
C MET A 173 2.91 -5.02 37.62
N PHE A 174 3.74 -3.98 37.62
CA PHE A 174 4.25 -3.38 38.85
C PHE A 174 3.12 -2.71 39.65
N ASN A 175 2.20 -2.02 38.97
CA ASN A 175 1.05 -1.39 39.63
C ASN A 175 0.13 -2.41 40.30
N TRP A 176 -0.14 -3.55 39.67
CA TRP A 176 -1.00 -4.60 40.26
C TRP A 176 -0.32 -5.45 41.33
N ARG A 177 0.99 -5.31 41.56
CA ARG A 177 1.75 -6.14 42.49
C ARG A 177 1.23 -6.05 43.93
N GLU A 178 0.98 -4.84 44.40
CA GLU A 178 0.55 -4.61 45.79
C GLU A 178 -0.86 -5.16 46.02
N GLU A 179 -1.78 -4.89 45.11
CA GLU A 179 -3.17 -5.38 45.18
C GLU A 179 -3.25 -6.91 45.16
N ILE A 180 -2.52 -7.57 44.25
CA ILE A 180 -2.44 -9.03 44.19
C ILE A 180 -1.87 -9.59 45.51
N SER A 181 -0.89 -8.90 46.11
CA SER A 181 -0.27 -9.33 47.37
C SER A 181 -1.26 -9.25 48.54
N VAL A 182 -2.05 -8.18 48.62
CA VAL A 182 -3.10 -8.03 49.64
C VAL A 182 -4.19 -9.10 49.49
N MET A 183 -4.68 -9.34 48.27
CA MET A 183 -5.71 -10.37 48.03
C MET A 183 -5.23 -11.78 48.39
N ARG A 184 -3.93 -12.07 48.20
CA ARG A 184 -3.32 -13.33 48.64
C ARG A 184 -3.22 -13.46 50.15
N LEU A 185 -2.89 -12.39 50.87
CA LEU A 185 -2.81 -12.38 52.34
C LEU A 185 -4.16 -12.73 53.00
N VAL A 186 -5.27 -12.39 52.34
CA VAL A 186 -6.63 -12.71 52.79
C VAL A 186 -7.07 -14.12 52.35
N GLY A 187 -6.25 -14.88 51.61
CA GLY A 187 -6.52 -16.26 51.22
C GLY A 187 -7.42 -16.42 49.98
N ALA A 188 -7.49 -15.40 49.12
CA ALA A 188 -8.32 -15.47 47.91
C ALA A 188 -7.86 -16.56 46.94
N ALA A 189 -8.82 -17.28 46.34
CA ALA A 189 -8.53 -18.29 45.32
C ALA A 189 -7.93 -17.66 44.04
N ASN A 190 -7.03 -18.38 43.37
CA ASN A 190 -6.32 -17.90 42.17
C ASN A 190 -7.23 -17.37 41.06
N TRP A 191 -8.42 -17.95 40.89
CA TRP A 191 -9.39 -17.50 39.87
C TRP A 191 -10.06 -16.17 40.27
N PHE A 192 -10.33 -16.00 41.57
CA PHE A 192 -10.93 -14.79 42.14
C PHE A 192 -9.98 -13.59 42.03
N ILE A 193 -8.68 -13.85 42.09
CA ILE A 193 -7.65 -12.85 41.80
C ILE A 193 -7.60 -12.56 40.29
N ARG A 194 -7.60 -13.57 39.42
CA ARG A 194 -7.43 -13.37 37.95
C ARG A 194 -8.59 -12.64 37.26
N GLY A 195 -9.83 -12.94 37.63
CA GLY A 195 -11.02 -12.45 36.92
C GLY A 195 -11.07 -10.92 36.80
N PRO A 196 -11.04 -10.17 37.91
CA PRO A 196 -11.11 -8.71 37.91
C PRO A 196 -10.00 -8.05 37.08
N PHE A 197 -8.74 -8.49 37.22
CA PHE A 197 -7.62 -7.91 36.48
C PHE A 197 -7.74 -8.16 34.97
N VAL A 198 -8.30 -9.28 34.52
CA VAL A 198 -8.46 -9.53 33.07
C VAL A 198 -9.52 -8.60 32.50
N VAL A 199 -10.63 -8.42 33.21
CA VAL A 199 -11.68 -7.47 32.82
C VAL A 199 -11.14 -6.04 32.80
N GLU A 200 -10.38 -5.65 33.81
CA GLU A 200 -9.75 -4.33 33.89
C GLU A 200 -8.78 -4.11 32.71
N GLY A 201 -7.94 -5.11 32.40
CA GLY A 201 -7.04 -5.07 31.24
C GLY A 201 -7.78 -4.92 29.91
N VAL A 202 -8.90 -5.62 29.73
CA VAL A 202 -9.76 -5.48 28.55
C VAL A 202 -10.36 -4.08 28.45
N ILE A 203 -10.87 -3.53 29.56
CA ILE A 203 -11.42 -2.16 29.61
C ILE A 203 -10.34 -1.14 29.25
N TYR A 204 -9.14 -1.25 29.83
CA TYR A 204 -8.01 -0.39 29.48
C TYR A 204 -7.62 -0.50 28.01
N GLY A 205 -7.66 -1.71 27.44
CA GLY A 205 -7.45 -1.96 26.02
C GLY A 205 -8.45 -1.18 25.17
N ILE A 206 -9.75 -1.36 25.43
CA ILE A 206 -10.83 -0.70 24.70
C ILE A 206 -10.72 0.84 24.80
N VAL A 207 -10.59 1.38 26.01
CA VAL A 207 -10.49 2.82 26.24
C VAL A 207 -9.24 3.39 25.56
N SER A 208 -8.11 2.68 25.63
CA SER A 208 -6.89 3.10 24.94
C SER A 208 -7.05 3.08 23.42
N SER A 209 -7.67 2.06 22.85
CA SER A 209 -7.92 1.96 21.40
C SER A 209 -8.80 3.10 20.91
N LEU A 210 -9.90 3.38 21.60
CA LEU A 210 -10.78 4.50 21.28
C LEU A 210 -10.05 5.85 21.43
N GLY A 211 -9.26 6.01 22.49
CA GLY A 211 -8.43 7.19 22.70
C GLY A 211 -7.39 7.39 21.59
N THR A 212 -6.70 6.33 21.18
CA THR A 212 -5.75 6.36 20.06
C THR A 212 -6.44 6.76 18.76
N LEU A 213 -7.61 6.19 18.48
CA LEU A 213 -8.37 6.49 17.28
C LEU A 213 -8.82 7.95 17.25
N LEU A 214 -9.30 8.46 18.38
CA LEU A 214 -9.69 9.86 18.54
C LEU A 214 -8.48 10.81 18.40
N LEU A 215 -7.30 10.41 18.86
CA LEU A 215 -6.07 11.21 18.72
C LEU A 215 -5.45 11.15 17.32
N LEU A 216 -5.61 10.05 16.59
CA LEU A 216 -5.08 9.92 15.22
C LEU A 216 -5.79 10.89 14.26
N PHE A 217 -7.09 11.12 14.44
CA PHE A 217 -7.86 12.01 13.56
C PHE A 217 -7.30 13.44 13.47
N PRO A 218 -7.12 14.21 14.58
CA PRO A 218 -6.57 15.57 14.50
C PRO A 218 -5.11 15.59 14.02
N ILE A 219 -4.33 14.55 14.31
CA ILE A 219 -2.96 14.41 13.80
C ILE A 219 -2.97 14.30 12.28
N LEU A 220 -3.83 13.42 11.74
CA LEU A 220 -4.00 13.25 10.29
C LEU A 220 -4.58 14.50 9.65
N PHE A 221 -5.51 15.20 10.31
CA PHE A 221 -6.05 16.47 9.82
C PHE A 221 -4.97 17.54 9.63
N LEU A 222 -3.97 17.58 10.52
CA LEU A 222 -2.86 18.54 10.43
C LEU A 222 -1.79 18.12 9.41
N ILE A 223 -1.56 16.81 9.27
CA ILE A 223 -0.46 16.26 8.46
C ILE A 223 -0.89 15.99 7.01
N SER A 224 -2.11 15.47 6.78
CA SER A 224 -2.59 15.07 5.45
C SER A 224 -2.48 16.19 4.42
N PRO A 225 -2.90 17.44 4.70
CA PRO A 225 -2.78 18.54 3.73
C PRO A 225 -1.34 18.84 3.30
N LYS A 226 -0.38 18.62 4.20
CA LYS A 226 1.05 18.81 3.89
C LYS A 226 1.52 17.72 2.94
N ILE A 227 1.12 16.48 3.18
CA ILE A 227 1.48 15.34 2.34
C ILE A 227 0.82 15.46 0.96
N THR A 228 -0.47 15.80 0.89
CA THR A 228 -1.19 15.99 -0.38
C THR A 228 -0.55 17.08 -1.25
N ASN A 229 0.00 18.14 -0.66
CA ASN A 229 0.69 19.19 -1.42
C ASN A 229 1.99 18.69 -2.09
N PHE A 230 2.69 17.73 -1.48
CA PHE A 230 3.87 17.12 -2.07
C PHE A 230 3.53 15.94 -2.99
N LEU A 231 2.45 15.21 -2.66
CA LEU A 231 1.99 13.99 -3.33
C LEU A 231 0.46 14.09 -3.49
N PRO A 232 -0.05 14.72 -4.56
CA PRO A 232 -1.48 15.01 -4.75
C PRO A 232 -2.38 13.77 -4.71
N ASP A 233 -1.83 12.64 -5.10
CA ASP A 233 -2.52 11.36 -5.19
C ASP A 233 -2.59 10.61 -3.84
N ILE A 234 -2.10 11.21 -2.73
CA ILE A 234 -2.06 10.60 -1.39
C ILE A 234 -2.82 11.48 -0.39
N ASP A 235 -4.05 11.09 -0.07
CA ASP A 235 -4.82 11.66 1.04
C ASP A 235 -4.98 10.64 2.17
N LEU A 236 -4.13 10.78 3.20
CA LEU A 236 -4.14 9.89 4.37
C LEU A 236 -5.40 10.07 5.23
N LEU A 237 -5.98 11.26 5.24
CA LEU A 237 -7.19 11.54 6.00
C LEU A 237 -8.39 10.90 5.32
N TYR A 238 -8.50 10.99 4.00
CA TYR A 238 -9.52 10.26 3.24
C TYR A 238 -9.37 8.75 3.44
N PHE A 239 -8.14 8.22 3.29
CA PHE A 239 -7.86 6.80 3.52
C PHE A 239 -8.28 6.35 4.93
N TYR A 240 -7.99 7.14 5.96
CA TYR A 240 -8.36 6.84 7.34
C TYR A 240 -9.88 6.85 7.54
N GLN A 241 -10.61 7.77 6.89
CA GLN A 241 -12.06 7.84 6.98
C GLN A 241 -12.75 6.65 6.29
N VAL A 242 -12.29 6.28 5.09
CA VAL A 242 -12.83 5.14 4.34
C VAL A 242 -12.59 3.84 5.09
N ASN A 243 -11.39 3.64 5.64
CA ASN A 243 -11.00 2.41 6.33
C ASN A 243 -11.21 2.49 7.85
N PHE A 244 -11.99 3.45 8.33
CA PHE A 244 -12.18 3.72 9.76
C PHE A 244 -12.57 2.46 10.55
N TRP A 245 -13.48 1.66 10.00
CA TRP A 245 -13.95 0.43 10.65
C TRP A 245 -12.86 -0.63 10.77
N GLU A 246 -12.02 -0.78 9.75
CA GLU A 246 -10.87 -1.70 9.79
C GLU A 246 -9.87 -1.27 10.86
N PHE A 247 -9.53 0.02 10.90
CA PHE A 247 -8.68 0.59 11.95
C PHE A 247 -9.28 0.39 13.34
N LEU A 248 -10.58 0.62 13.51
CA LEU A 248 -11.29 0.45 14.77
C LEU A 248 -11.21 -1.00 15.26
N PHE A 249 -11.60 -1.96 14.43
CA PHE A 249 -11.60 -3.38 14.82
C PHE A 249 -10.19 -3.91 15.05
N LEU A 250 -9.21 -3.47 14.26
CA LEU A 250 -7.82 -3.85 14.45
C LEU A 250 -7.27 -3.29 15.76
N LEU A 251 -7.42 -1.99 16.01
CA LEU A 251 -6.96 -1.35 17.25
C LEU A 251 -7.67 -1.93 18.47
N LEU A 252 -8.98 -2.20 18.39
CA LEU A 252 -9.71 -2.87 19.48
C LEU A 252 -9.22 -4.30 19.69
N GLY A 253 -9.06 -5.08 18.63
CA GLY A 253 -8.57 -6.45 18.70
C GLY A 253 -7.19 -6.51 19.36
N VAL A 254 -6.25 -5.69 18.88
CA VAL A 254 -4.91 -5.61 19.46
C VAL A 254 -4.95 -5.05 20.88
N GLY A 255 -5.76 -4.04 21.16
CA GLY A 255 -5.91 -3.46 22.50
C GLY A 255 -6.43 -4.46 23.52
N ILE A 256 -7.47 -5.23 23.18
CA ILE A 256 -8.05 -6.29 24.03
C ILE A 256 -7.04 -7.43 24.23
N LEU A 257 -6.33 -7.84 23.17
CA LEU A 257 -5.29 -8.86 23.26
C LEU A 257 -4.16 -8.42 24.19
N LEU A 258 -3.63 -7.21 24.02
CA LEU A 258 -2.60 -6.67 24.90
C LEU A 258 -3.10 -6.47 26.34
N GLY A 259 -4.36 -6.03 26.48
CA GLY A 259 -5.11 -5.89 27.73
C GLY A 259 -5.15 -7.18 28.54
N SER A 260 -5.64 -8.24 27.90
CA SER A 260 -5.79 -9.56 28.50
C SER A 260 -4.44 -10.24 28.76
N LEU A 261 -3.49 -10.15 27.81
CA LEU A 261 -2.16 -10.75 27.96
C LEU A 261 -1.38 -10.11 29.11
N SER A 262 -1.40 -8.79 29.25
CA SER A 262 -0.69 -8.09 30.33
C SER A 262 -1.18 -8.55 31.70
N SER A 263 -2.50 -8.70 31.85
CA SER A 263 -3.16 -9.18 33.06
C SER A 263 -2.84 -10.63 33.39
N ILE A 264 -2.93 -11.52 32.40
CA ILE A 264 -2.62 -12.94 32.59
C ILE A 264 -1.15 -13.12 33.01
N ILE A 265 -0.23 -12.36 32.40
CA ILE A 265 1.21 -12.41 32.72
C ILE A 265 1.47 -11.86 34.12
N ALA A 266 0.85 -10.74 34.50
CA ALA A 266 0.94 -10.16 35.84
C ALA A 266 0.57 -11.19 36.91
N VAL A 267 -0.61 -11.76 36.78
CA VAL A 267 -1.15 -12.66 37.79
C VAL A 267 -0.39 -13.99 37.81
N ARG A 268 0.02 -14.55 36.66
CA ARG A 268 0.84 -15.79 36.63
C ARG A 268 2.17 -15.62 37.35
N ARG A 269 2.85 -14.49 37.18
CA ARG A 269 4.18 -14.27 37.78
C ARG A 269 4.08 -14.15 39.31
N TYR A 270 3.10 -13.41 39.81
CA TYR A 270 2.94 -13.17 41.25
C TYR A 270 2.13 -14.22 42.00
N LEU A 271 1.46 -15.15 41.31
CA LEU A 271 0.86 -16.34 41.96
C LEU A 271 1.84 -17.50 42.12
N LYS A 272 2.95 -17.53 41.37
CA LYS A 272 3.99 -18.58 41.44
C LYS A 272 5.13 -18.26 42.40
N SER A 273 5.30 -17.00 42.80
CA SER A 273 6.19 -16.57 43.89
C SER A 273 5.45 -16.51 45.21
#